data_AF-A0AB73IPY9-F1
#
_entry.id   AF-A0AB73IPY9-F1
#
_cell.length_a   1.000
_cell.length_b   1.000
_cell.length_c   1.000
_cell.angle_alpha   90.00
_cell.angle_beta   90.00
_cell.angle_gamma   90.00
#
_symmetry.space_group_name_H-M   'P 1'
#
loop_
_entity.id
_entity.type
_entity.pdbx_description
1 polymer ?
#
loop_
_entity_poly.entity_id
_entity_poly.type
_entity_poly.pdbx_seq_one_letter_code
_entity_poly.pdbx_strand_id
1 'polypeptide(L)'
;MWEHWRKGESLQEIAQLFDRNHLSVQGILAGTGRIEPPQRYRSRWALTLEEREEISRGLVADDSIQATARRLSQAPSTTCREIKRNSGPNGYRANHADQLAWDRARRPKVCKLVQHRKLAHIVAGTLQLQWSPQQIAGGLARAYPGDEDYHVSHEIIIAASSYSSVVP
;
A
#
# COMPACT_ATOMS: atom_id res chain seq x y z
N MET A 1 -0.78 -16.97 -7.54
CA MET A 1 0.03 -17.03 -6.30
C MET A 1 -0.88 -17.10 -5.10
N TRP A 2 -1.63 -16.04 -4.80
CA TRP A 2 -2.53 -16.00 -3.63
C TRP A 2 -3.64 -17.06 -3.66
N GLU A 3 -4.17 -17.38 -4.84
CA GLU A 3 -5.13 -18.48 -5.01
C GLU A 3 -4.56 -19.84 -4.56
N HIS A 4 -3.33 -20.15 -4.97
CA HIS A 4 -2.62 -21.38 -4.61
C HIS A 4 -2.24 -21.42 -3.12
N TRP A 5 -1.80 -20.28 -2.57
CA TRP A 5 -1.57 -20.12 -1.13
C TRP A 5 -2.85 -20.41 -0.32
N ARG A 6 -4.01 -19.96 -0.80
CA ARG A 6 -5.32 -20.21 -0.15
C ARG A 6 -5.76 -21.67 -0.21
N LYS A 7 -5.35 -22.40 -1.26
CA LYS A 7 -5.57 -23.84 -1.41
C LYS A 7 -4.66 -24.69 -0.51
N GLY A 8 -3.69 -24.07 0.17
CA GLY A 8 -2.73 -24.76 1.04
C GLY A 8 -1.54 -25.36 0.32
N GLU A 9 -1.29 -24.96 -0.93
CA GLU A 9 -0.15 -25.43 -1.72
C GLU A 9 1.18 -24.92 -1.13
N SER A 10 2.24 -25.72 -1.31
CA SER A 10 3.55 -25.42 -0.77
C SER A 10 4.23 -24.25 -1.48
N LEU A 11 5.18 -23.59 -0.81
CA LEU A 11 5.96 -22.51 -1.40
C LEU A 11 6.72 -22.96 -2.66
N GLN A 12 7.12 -24.23 -2.73
CA GLN A 12 7.83 -24.78 -3.89
C GLN A 12 6.90 -24.95 -5.10
N GLU A 13 5.69 -25.49 -4.90
CA GLU A 13 4.69 -25.63 -5.97
C GLU A 13 4.27 -24.27 -6.52
N ILE A 14 4.03 -23.31 -5.62
CA ILE A 14 3.72 -21.93 -6.02
C ILE A 14 4.90 -21.33 -6.80
N ALA A 15 6.13 -21.53 -6.36
CA ALA A 15 7.30 -20.95 -7.03
C ALA A 15 7.55 -21.54 -8.42
N GLN A 16 7.34 -22.86 -8.57
CA GLN A 16 7.41 -23.56 -9.86
C GLN A 16 6.39 -23.00 -10.86
N LEU A 17 5.17 -22.68 -10.43
CA LEU A 17 4.14 -22.08 -11.30
C LEU A 17 4.54 -20.71 -11.88
N PHE A 18 5.36 -19.94 -11.16
CA PHE A 18 5.78 -18.60 -11.59
C PHE A 18 7.17 -18.59 -12.25
N ASP A 19 7.84 -19.74 -12.37
CA ASP A 19 9.24 -19.85 -12.77
C ASP A 19 10.16 -18.93 -11.93
N ARG A 20 9.96 -18.96 -10.60
CA ARG A 20 10.71 -18.15 -9.63
C ARG A 20 11.29 -19.00 -8.51
N ASN A 21 12.27 -18.44 -7.79
CA ASN A 21 12.77 -19.04 -6.56
C ASN A 21 11.71 -18.96 -5.44
N HIS A 22 11.56 -20.03 -4.66
CA HIS A 22 10.65 -20.09 -3.50
C HIS A 22 10.92 -19.02 -2.44
N LEU A 23 12.16 -18.54 -2.31
CA LEU A 23 12.51 -17.41 -1.44
C LEU A 23 11.82 -16.11 -1.87
N SER A 24 11.58 -15.93 -3.18
CA SER A 24 10.83 -14.76 -3.69
C SER A 24 9.37 -14.82 -3.28
N VAL A 25 8.75 -16.01 -3.35
CA VAL A 25 7.36 -16.22 -2.89
C VAL A 25 7.28 -16.02 -1.38
N GLN A 26 8.24 -16.57 -0.63
CA GLN A 26 8.32 -16.38 0.82
C GLN A 26 8.47 -14.90 1.19
N GLY A 27 9.33 -14.14 0.50
CA GLY A 27 9.52 -12.71 0.74
C GLY A 27 8.24 -11.90 0.50
N ILE A 28 7.50 -12.22 -0.57
CA ILE A 28 6.21 -11.57 -0.87
C ILE A 28 5.18 -11.88 0.21
N LEU A 29 5.04 -13.16 0.60
CA LEU A 29 4.10 -13.57 1.63
C LEU A 29 4.44 -12.98 3.00
N ALA A 30 5.72 -12.97 3.38
CA ALA A 30 6.17 -12.35 4.63
C ALA A 30 5.92 -10.83 4.62
N GLY A 31 6.20 -10.16 3.49
CA GLY A 31 6.01 -8.72 3.34
C GLY A 31 4.57 -8.24 3.45
N THR A 32 3.58 -9.10 3.18
CA THR A 32 2.14 -8.78 3.33
C THR A 32 1.49 -9.43 4.55
N GLY A 33 2.28 -10.02 5.45
CA GLY A 33 1.75 -10.72 6.64
C GLY A 33 0.94 -11.98 6.29
N ARG A 34 1.18 -12.57 5.11
CA ARG A 34 0.45 -13.72 4.53
C ARG A 34 -1.04 -13.43 4.26
N ILE A 35 -1.42 -12.16 4.25
CA ILE A 35 -2.75 -11.68 3.88
C ILE A 35 -2.67 -11.21 2.43
N GLU A 36 -3.62 -11.65 1.61
CA GLU A 36 -3.74 -11.21 0.23
C GLU A 36 -4.07 -9.72 0.19
N PRO A 37 -3.23 -8.87 -0.43
CA PRO A 37 -3.52 -7.46 -0.54
C PRO A 37 -4.76 -7.26 -1.42
N PRO A 38 -5.60 -6.26 -1.12
CA PRO A 38 -6.78 -5.98 -1.93
C PRO A 38 -6.38 -5.67 -3.37
N GLN A 39 -7.18 -6.15 -4.32
CA GLN A 39 -6.97 -5.85 -5.74
C GLN A 39 -7.03 -4.34 -5.96
N ARG A 40 -6.01 -3.82 -6.65
CA ARG A 40 -5.87 -2.40 -6.93
C ARG A 40 -6.47 -2.09 -8.29
N TYR A 41 -7.29 -1.06 -8.36
CA TYR A 41 -7.84 -0.54 -9.60
C TYR A 41 -7.44 0.91 -9.79
N ARG A 42 -7.13 1.31 -11.03
CA ARG A 42 -6.99 2.73 -11.37
C ARG A 42 -8.38 3.33 -11.53
N SER A 43 -8.54 4.56 -11.08
CA SER A 43 -9.70 5.37 -11.47
C SER A 43 -9.73 5.49 -12.99
N ARG A 44 -10.93 5.46 -13.59
CA ARG A 44 -11.10 5.76 -15.03
C ARG A 44 -10.60 7.14 -15.44
N TRP A 45 -10.46 8.05 -14.48
CA TRP A 45 -9.98 9.41 -14.66
C TRP A 45 -8.47 9.56 -14.41
N ALA A 46 -7.78 8.48 -14.06
CA ALA A 46 -6.34 8.51 -13.91
C ALA A 46 -5.68 8.48 -15.29
N LEU A 47 -4.64 9.29 -15.46
CA LEU A 47 -3.85 9.26 -16.69
C LEU A 47 -3.30 7.85 -16.93
N THR A 48 -3.33 7.39 -18.16
CA THR A 48 -2.73 6.13 -18.62
C THR A 48 -1.21 6.28 -18.77
N LEU A 49 -0.52 5.17 -19.00
CA LEU A 49 0.92 5.21 -19.29
C LEU A 49 1.18 5.97 -20.60
N GLU A 50 0.38 5.72 -21.64
CA GLU A 50 0.48 6.39 -22.94
C GLU A 50 0.28 7.91 -22.81
N GLU A 51 -0.72 8.35 -22.05
CA GLU A 51 -0.93 9.77 -21.80
C GLU A 51 0.27 10.40 -21.06
N ARG A 52 0.91 9.67 -20.13
CA ARG A 52 2.15 10.13 -19.47
C ARG A 52 3.35 10.14 -20.40
N GLU A 53 3.47 9.20 -21.34
CA GLU A 53 4.53 9.22 -22.35
C GLU A 53 4.43 10.45 -23.23
N GLU A 54 3.21 10.81 -23.62
CA GLU A 54 2.96 11.98 -24.42
C GLU A 54 3.33 13.28 -23.69
N ILE A 55 3.05 13.34 -22.38
CA ILE A 55 3.54 14.43 -21.52
C ILE A 55 5.08 14.46 -21.51
N SER A 56 5.72 13.30 -21.38
CA SER A 56 7.18 13.20 -21.38
C SER A 56 7.78 13.66 -22.71
N ARG A 57 7.17 13.30 -23.86
CA ARG A 57 7.61 13.72 -25.19
C ARG A 57 7.40 15.21 -25.41
N GLY A 58 6.24 15.74 -25.01
CA GLY A 58 5.94 17.17 -25.08
C GLY A 58 6.95 18.02 -24.31
N LEU A 59 7.34 17.58 -23.10
CA LEU A 59 8.36 18.28 -22.32
C LEU A 59 9.76 18.25 -22.96
N VAL A 60 10.12 17.18 -23.66
CA VAL A 60 11.40 17.09 -24.38
C VAL A 60 11.38 17.95 -25.66
N ALA A 61 10.21 18.07 -26.30
CA ALA A 61 10.00 18.91 -27.47
C ALA A 61 9.81 20.41 -27.13
N ASP A 62 9.87 20.78 -25.84
CA ASP A 62 9.57 22.12 -25.31
C ASP A 62 8.16 22.62 -25.68
N ASP A 63 7.22 21.67 -25.84
CA ASP A 63 5.81 21.97 -26.08
C ASP A 63 5.20 22.66 -24.86
N SER A 64 4.35 23.65 -25.11
CA SER A 64 3.55 24.23 -24.03
C SER A 64 2.65 23.17 -23.36
N ILE A 65 2.44 23.32 -22.05
CA ILE A 65 1.52 22.46 -21.28
C ILE A 65 0.13 22.46 -21.92
N GLN A 66 -0.31 23.60 -22.47
CA GLN A 66 -1.60 23.72 -23.15
C GLN A 66 -1.66 22.89 -24.44
N ALA A 67 -0.61 22.91 -25.26
CA ALA A 67 -0.54 22.11 -26.48
C ALA A 67 -0.60 20.61 -26.17
N THR A 68 0.22 20.17 -25.21
CA THR A 68 0.26 18.77 -24.76
C THR A 68 -1.11 18.32 -24.21
N ALA A 69 -1.74 19.15 -23.36
CA ALA A 69 -3.05 18.84 -22.79
C ALA A 69 -4.15 18.72 -23.86
N ARG A 70 -4.11 19.58 -24.89
CA ARG A 70 -5.03 19.50 -26.03
C ARG A 70 -4.88 18.21 -26.82
N ARG A 71 -3.65 17.75 -27.10
CA ARG A 71 -3.41 16.46 -27.77
C ARG A 71 -3.99 15.28 -26.98
N LEU A 72 -3.89 15.35 -25.66
CA LEU A 72 -4.39 14.35 -24.73
C LEU A 72 -5.90 14.43 -24.48
N SER A 73 -6.61 15.43 -25.00
CA SER A 73 -8.00 15.72 -24.63
C SER A 73 -8.20 15.85 -23.10
N GLN A 74 -7.18 16.33 -22.39
CA GLN A 74 -7.19 16.53 -20.93
C GLN A 74 -7.19 18.02 -20.59
N ALA A 75 -7.63 18.36 -19.38
CA ALA A 75 -7.54 19.72 -18.89
C ALA A 75 -6.06 20.12 -18.68
N PRO A 76 -5.63 21.34 -19.07
CA PRO A 76 -4.27 21.82 -18.79
C PRO A 76 -3.87 21.77 -17.31
N SER A 77 -4.87 21.92 -16.41
CA SER A 77 -4.69 21.79 -14.97
C SER A 77 -4.34 20.36 -14.55
N THR A 78 -4.85 19.33 -15.24
CA THR A 78 -4.50 17.92 -15.02
C THR A 78 -3.04 17.67 -15.37
N THR A 79 -2.63 18.07 -16.58
CA THR A 79 -1.25 17.94 -17.05
C THR A 79 -0.27 18.70 -16.15
N CYS A 80 -0.59 19.94 -15.77
CA CYS A 80 0.24 20.73 -14.86
C CYS A 80 0.40 20.06 -13.48
N ARG A 81 -0.70 19.58 -12.89
CA ARG A 81 -0.66 18.86 -11.60
C ARG A 81 0.14 17.57 -11.69
N GLU A 82 0.02 16.84 -12.79
CA GLU A 82 0.78 15.61 -13.05
C GLU A 82 2.28 15.90 -13.12
N ILE A 83 2.68 16.87 -13.94
CA ILE A 83 4.09 17.28 -14.09
C ILE A 83 4.63 17.73 -12.73
N LYS A 84 3.94 18.65 -12.04
CA LYS A 84 4.39 19.18 -10.74
C LYS A 84 4.55 18.08 -9.69
N ARG A 85 3.68 17.07 -9.70
CA ARG A 85 3.69 15.97 -8.71
C ARG A 85 4.78 14.93 -8.98
N ASN A 86 5.15 14.72 -10.24
CA ASN A 86 6.00 13.61 -10.65
C ASN A 86 7.33 14.01 -11.29
N SER A 87 7.59 15.31 -11.44
CA SER A 87 8.91 15.82 -11.83
C SER A 87 9.88 15.71 -10.66
N GLY A 88 11.06 15.17 -10.92
CA GLY A 88 12.15 15.08 -9.95
C GLY A 88 13.43 15.80 -10.44
N PRO A 89 14.57 15.59 -9.77
CA PRO A 89 15.86 16.17 -10.17
C PRO A 89 16.25 15.86 -11.62
N ASN A 90 15.84 14.69 -12.13
CA ASN A 90 16.11 14.23 -13.49
C ASN A 90 14.99 14.58 -14.49
N GLY A 91 14.11 15.51 -14.12
CA GLY A 91 12.93 15.88 -14.91
C GLY A 91 11.76 14.91 -14.77
N TYR A 92 10.80 15.03 -15.69
CA TYR A 92 9.62 14.18 -15.76
C TYR A 92 9.91 12.92 -16.59
N ARG A 93 9.53 11.74 -16.08
CA ARG A 93 9.65 10.45 -16.79
C ARG A 93 8.35 9.67 -16.65
N ALA A 94 7.76 9.25 -17.76
CA ALA A 94 6.47 8.57 -17.79
C ALA A 94 6.42 7.30 -16.92
N ASN A 95 7.37 6.38 -17.10
CA ASN A 95 7.43 5.13 -16.32
C ASN A 95 7.55 5.37 -14.82
N HIS A 96 8.35 6.37 -14.43
CA HIS A 96 8.52 6.72 -13.02
C HIS A 96 7.24 7.35 -12.44
N ALA A 97 6.61 8.26 -13.19
CA ALA A 97 5.35 8.88 -12.82
C ALA A 97 4.22 7.83 -12.67
N ASP A 98 4.19 6.84 -13.56
CA ASP A 98 3.23 5.75 -13.55
C ASP A 98 3.41 4.84 -12.32
N GLN A 99 4.65 4.45 -12.04
CA GLN A 99 4.99 3.67 -10.85
C GLN A 99 4.62 4.42 -9.56
N LEU A 100 4.95 5.71 -9.48
CA LEU A 100 4.59 6.55 -8.33
C LEU A 100 3.08 6.70 -8.17
N ALA A 101 2.32 6.80 -9.26
CA ALA A 101 0.87 6.84 -9.22
C ALA A 101 0.30 5.52 -8.67
N TRP A 102 0.83 4.38 -9.11
CA TRP A 102 0.45 3.05 -8.63
C TRP A 102 0.82 2.82 -7.15
N ASP A 103 1.98 3.32 -6.74
CA ASP A 103 2.45 3.26 -5.37
C ASP A 103 1.57 4.07 -4.41
N ARG A 104 1.22 5.30 -4.82
CA ARG A 104 0.30 6.16 -4.05
C ARG A 104 -1.12 5.61 -4.00
N ALA A 105 -1.54 4.82 -4.98
CA ALA A 105 -2.84 4.15 -4.96
C ALA A 105 -2.98 3.16 -3.78
N ARG A 106 -1.86 2.71 -3.17
CA ARG A 106 -1.90 1.91 -1.93
C ARG A 106 -2.55 2.63 -0.76
N ARG A 107 -2.46 3.97 -0.70
CA ARG A 107 -2.98 4.84 0.36
C ARG A 107 -2.94 4.21 1.77
N PRO A 108 -1.77 3.73 2.24
CA PRO A 108 -1.68 3.08 3.54
C PRO A 108 -2.05 4.11 4.61
N LYS A 109 -3.08 3.81 5.41
CA LYS A 109 -3.35 4.57 6.63
C LYS A 109 -2.31 4.15 7.67
N VAL A 110 -1.66 5.13 8.30
CA VAL A 110 -0.72 4.83 9.39
C VAL A 110 -1.52 4.11 10.48
N CYS A 111 -1.06 2.93 10.87
CA CYS A 111 -1.74 2.13 11.89
C CYS A 111 -1.68 2.86 13.23
N LYS A 112 -2.82 2.87 13.95
CA LYS A 112 -2.95 3.53 15.25
C LYS A 112 -1.93 3.03 16.28
N LEU A 113 -1.57 1.75 16.23
CA LEU A 113 -0.55 1.15 17.09
C LEU A 113 0.87 1.68 16.78
N VAL A 114 1.14 2.09 15.54
CA VAL A 114 2.41 2.73 15.18
C VAL A 114 2.49 4.15 15.73
N GLN A 115 1.36 4.87 15.74
CA GLN A 115 1.26 6.22 16.27
C GLN A 115 1.26 6.26 17.81
N HIS A 116 0.56 5.34 18.47
CA HIS A 116 0.41 5.29 19.92
C HIS A 116 1.23 4.17 20.55
N ARG A 117 2.52 4.45 20.85
CA ARG A 117 3.45 3.46 21.42
C ARG A 117 2.99 2.84 22.73
N LYS A 118 2.34 3.61 23.61
CA LYS A 118 1.79 3.11 24.88
C LYS A 118 0.72 2.04 24.64
N LEU A 119 -0.19 2.30 23.70
CA LEU A 119 -1.23 1.35 23.30
C LEU A 119 -0.61 0.08 22.71
N ALA A 120 0.39 0.22 21.84
CA ALA A 120 1.10 -0.93 21.27
C ALA A 120 1.76 -1.82 22.34
N HIS A 121 2.35 -1.21 23.39
CA HIS A 121 2.94 -1.96 24.48
C HIS A 121 1.91 -2.73 25.30
N ILE A 122 0.75 -2.12 25.58
CA ILE A 122 -0.36 -2.79 26.28
C ILE A 122 -0.86 -3.98 25.45
N VAL A 123 -1.10 -3.78 24.15
CA VAL A 123 -1.55 -4.84 23.24
C VAL A 123 -0.53 -5.97 23.14
N ALA A 124 0.76 -5.66 23.00
CA ALA A 124 1.83 -6.66 22.97
C ALA A 124 1.90 -7.47 24.27
N GLY A 125 1.81 -6.80 25.43
CA GLY A 125 1.77 -7.47 26.73
C GLY A 125 0.55 -8.36 26.91
N THR A 126 -0.63 -7.93 26.45
CA THR A 126 -1.86 -8.76 26.52
C THR A 126 -1.82 -9.95 25.55
N LEU A 127 -1.21 -9.78 24.37
CA LEU A 127 -0.99 -10.89 23.44
C LEU A 127 -0.04 -11.96 24.02
N GLN A 128 0.99 -11.56 24.77
CA GLN A 128 1.87 -12.49 25.48
C GLN A 128 1.12 -13.31 26.54
N LEU A 129 0.04 -12.76 27.11
CA LEU A 129 -0.85 -13.46 28.03
C LEU A 129 -1.89 -14.35 27.31
N GLN A 130 -1.78 -14.52 25.98
CA GLN A 130 -2.66 -15.35 25.15
C GLN A 130 -4.12 -14.88 25.11
N TRP A 131 -4.38 -13.59 25.33
CA TRP A 131 -5.72 -13.03 25.16
C TRP A 131 -6.08 -12.96 23.69
N SER A 132 -7.35 -13.24 23.35
CA SER A 132 -7.82 -13.12 21.98
C SER A 132 -7.92 -11.65 21.54
N PRO A 133 -7.71 -11.33 20.25
CA PRO A 133 -7.83 -9.96 19.75
C PRO A 133 -9.16 -9.27 20.10
N GLN A 134 -10.27 -10.02 20.12
CA GLN A 134 -11.58 -9.53 20.52
C GLN A 134 -11.65 -9.19 22.02
N GLN A 135 -11.02 -10.02 22.87
CA GLN A 135 -10.93 -9.75 24.31
C GLN A 135 -10.09 -8.50 24.60
N ILE A 136 -8.97 -8.33 23.90
CA ILE A 136 -8.09 -7.17 24.06
C ILE A 136 -8.83 -5.89 23.63
N ALA A 137 -9.44 -5.88 22.45
CA ALA A 137 -10.22 -4.73 21.97
C ALA A 137 -11.36 -4.35 22.92
N GLY A 138 -12.15 -5.34 23.35
CA GLY A 138 -13.25 -5.12 24.29
C GLY A 138 -12.81 -4.76 25.72
N GLY A 139 -11.62 -5.20 26.13
CA GLY A 139 -11.00 -4.82 27.41
C GLY A 139 -10.52 -3.38 27.39
N LEU A 140 -9.85 -2.96 26.31
CA LEU A 140 -9.40 -1.58 26.11
C LEU A 140 -10.57 -0.59 26.09
N ALA A 141 -11.64 -0.90 25.36
CA ALA A 141 -12.83 -0.06 25.31
C ALA A 141 -13.49 0.12 26.69
N ARG A 142 -13.46 -0.91 27.55
CA ARG A 142 -14.00 -0.85 28.92
C ARG A 142 -13.07 -0.11 29.90
N ALA A 143 -11.76 -0.30 29.77
CA ALA A 143 -10.77 0.35 30.64
C ALA A 143 -10.62 1.85 30.34
N TYR A 144 -10.83 2.26 29.07
CA TYR A 144 -10.65 3.63 28.60
C TYR A 144 -11.89 4.15 27.86
N PRO A 145 -13.04 4.33 28.53
CA PRO A 145 -14.30 4.68 27.86
C PRO A 145 -14.30 6.08 27.20
N GLY A 146 -13.47 7.01 27.69
CA GLY A 146 -13.40 8.39 27.19
C GLY A 146 -12.18 8.72 26.33
N ASP A 147 -11.29 7.76 26.11
CA ASP A 147 -10.08 7.97 25.31
C ASP A 147 -10.19 7.14 24.01
N GLU A 148 -10.67 7.81 22.96
CA GLU A 148 -10.83 7.19 21.65
C GLU A 148 -9.50 6.64 21.12
N ASP A 149 -8.34 7.17 21.53
CA ASP A 149 -7.04 6.70 21.07
C ASP A 149 -6.76 5.25 21.49
N TYR A 150 -7.38 4.79 22.58
CA TYR A 150 -7.26 3.41 23.07
C TYR A 150 -8.27 2.45 22.44
N HIS A 151 -9.21 2.97 21.63
CA HIS A 151 -10.18 2.14 20.92
C HIS A 151 -9.56 1.67 19.61
N VAL A 152 -9.28 0.37 19.54
CA VAL A 152 -8.79 -0.34 18.35
C VAL A 152 -9.69 -1.54 18.06
N SER A 153 -9.93 -1.82 16.77
CA SER A 153 -10.64 -3.04 16.39
C SER A 153 -9.76 -4.27 16.54
N HIS A 154 -10.38 -5.43 16.74
CA HIS A 154 -9.68 -6.71 16.79
C HIS A 154 -8.94 -7.01 15.47
N GLU A 155 -9.45 -6.55 14.33
CA GLU A 155 -8.76 -6.62 13.03
C GLU A 155 -7.41 -5.90 13.03
N ILE A 156 -7.30 -4.74 13.70
CA ILE A 156 -6.02 -4.02 13.83
C ILE A 156 -5.04 -4.83 14.68
N ILE A 157 -5.54 -5.48 15.74
CA ILE A 157 -4.72 -6.32 16.62
C ILE A 157 -4.26 -7.59 15.89
N ILE A 158 -5.15 -8.23 15.12
CA ILE A 158 -4.82 -9.38 14.26
C ILE A 158 -3.74 -8.98 13.26
N ALA A 159 -3.96 -7.90 12.52
CA ALA A 159 -2.98 -7.40 11.55
C ALA A 159 -1.63 -7.17 12.24
N ALA A 160 -1.59 -6.46 13.36
CA ALA A 160 -0.36 -6.17 14.09
C ALA A 160 0.37 -7.43 14.59
N SER A 161 -0.38 -8.44 15.06
CA SER A 161 0.19 -9.72 15.46
C SER A 161 0.83 -10.47 14.28
N SER A 162 0.25 -10.36 13.07
CA SER A 162 0.80 -10.96 11.85
C SER A 162 2.04 -10.24 11.31
N TYR A 163 2.23 -8.95 11.64
CA TYR A 163 3.43 -8.18 11.30
C TYR A 163 4.53 -8.25 12.38
N SER A 164 4.29 -8.93 13.50
CA SER A 164 5.19 -9.02 14.65
C SER A 164 6.37 -10.00 14.45
N SER A 165 6.96 -10.00 13.25
CA SER A 165 8.34 -10.43 13.02
C SER A 165 9.28 -9.23 12.79
N VAL A 166 8.78 -7.99 12.89
CA VAL A 166 9.52 -6.74 12.62
C VAL A 166 9.30 -5.71 13.74
N VAL A 167 9.40 -6.13 15.00
CA VAL A 167 9.63 -5.22 16.12
C VAL A 167 10.78 -5.82 16.94
N PRO A 168 11.95 -5.16 17.03
CA PRO A 168 13.04 -5.62 17.87
C PRO A 168 12.66 -5.61 19.36
#